data_AF-A0A6S6XB44-F1
#
_entry.id   AF-A0A6S6XB44-F1
#
_cell.length_a   1.000
_cell.length_b   1.000
_cell.length_c   1.000
_cell.angle_alpha   90.00
_cell.angle_beta   90.00
_cell.angle_gamma   90.00
#
_symmetry.space_group_name_H-M   'P 1'
#
loop_
_entity.id
_entity.type
_entity.pdbx_description
1 polymer ?
#
loop_
_entity_poly.entity_id
_entity_poly.type
_entity_poly.pdbx_seq_one_letter_code
_entity_poly.pdbx_strand_id
1 'polypeptide(L)'
;METVLKYIQQVAKTSAKKQEDHGRILDELREVSRQMACNDKWFQMECDADLIDACVHQRIELMARYRHLLQAAREQGVSASPFSK
;
A
#
# COMPACT_ATOMS: atom_id res chain seq x y z
N MET A 1 28.62 -15.41 -26.29
CA MET A 1 28.58 -15.42 -24.81
C MET A 1 28.02 -14.11 -24.23
N GLU A 2 28.22 -12.95 -24.87
CA GLU A 2 27.73 -11.65 -24.35
C GLU A 2 26.20 -11.48 -24.32
N THR A 3 25.48 -12.06 -25.27
CA THR A 3 24.01 -11.92 -25.37
C THR A 3 23.28 -12.57 -24.21
N VAL A 4 23.80 -13.70 -23.72
CA VAL A 4 23.24 -14.43 -22.56
C VAL A 4 23.49 -13.65 -21.27
N LEU A 5 24.69 -13.06 -21.12
CA LEU A 5 25.02 -12.22 -19.96
C LEU A 5 24.13 -10.96 -19.90
N LYS A 6 23.90 -10.30 -21.04
CA LYS A 6 22.97 -9.15 -21.11
C LYS A 6 21.54 -9.55 -20.75
N TYR A 7 21.08 -10.71 -21.20
CA TYR A 7 19.74 -11.22 -20.86
C TYR A 7 19.60 -11.51 -19.36
N ILE A 8 20.58 -12.18 -18.75
CA ILE A 8 20.60 -12.45 -17.30
C ILE A 8 20.60 -11.15 -16.50
N GLN A 9 21.39 -10.16 -16.90
CA GLN A 9 21.46 -8.87 -16.22
C GLN A 9 20.13 -8.09 -16.31
N GLN A 10 19.42 -8.20 -17.43
CA GLN A 10 18.12 -7.56 -17.62
C GLN A 10 17.03 -8.21 -16.79
N VAL A 11 17.03 -9.54 -16.69
CA VAL A 11 16.12 -10.31 -15.83
C VAL A 11 16.39 -10.04 -14.34
N ALA A 12 17.65 -9.91 -13.94
CA ALA A 12 18.00 -9.53 -12.56
C ALA A 12 17.50 -8.12 -12.22
N LYS A 13 17.62 -7.17 -13.16
CA LYS A 13 17.17 -5.78 -12.98
C LYS A 13 15.65 -5.65 -12.89
N THR A 14 14.90 -6.45 -13.65
CA THR A 14 13.43 -6.48 -13.55
C THR A 14 12.97 -7.16 -12.26
N SER A 15 13.66 -8.21 -11.82
CA SER A 15 13.40 -8.87 -10.52
C SER A 15 13.61 -7.92 -9.33
N ALA A 16 14.72 -7.18 -9.30
CA ALA A 16 15.01 -6.22 -8.25
C ALA A 16 13.96 -5.09 -8.20
N LYS A 17 13.56 -4.58 -9.37
CA LYS A 17 12.52 -3.55 -9.47
C LYS A 17 11.16 -4.04 -8.98
N LYS A 18 10.81 -5.30 -9.31
CA LYS A 18 9.61 -5.95 -8.79
C LYS A 18 9.64 -6.00 -7.26
N GLN A 19 10.76 -6.40 -6.68
CA GLN A 19 10.93 -6.53 -5.23
C GLN A 19 10.85 -5.18 -4.49
N GLU A 20 11.41 -4.11 -5.06
CA GLU A 20 11.22 -2.74 -4.55
C GLU A 20 9.76 -2.29 -4.61
N ASP A 21 9.07 -2.57 -5.72
CA ASP A 21 7.65 -2.23 -5.87
C ASP A 21 6.77 -3.01 -4.89
N HIS A 22 7.13 -4.26 -4.56
CA HIS A 22 6.44 -5.05 -3.52
C HIS A 22 6.58 -4.41 -2.13
N GLY A 23 7.79 -3.95 -1.77
CA GLY A 23 8.03 -3.26 -0.51
C GLY A 23 7.22 -1.98 -0.39
N ARG A 24 7.19 -1.17 -1.46
CA ARG A 24 6.42 0.08 -1.51
C ARG A 24 4.93 -0.13 -1.29
N ILE A 25 4.34 -1.16 -1.89
CA ILE A 25 2.90 -1.44 -1.72
C ILE A 25 2.59 -1.82 -0.27
N LEU A 26 3.45 -2.59 0.39
CA LEU A 26 3.26 -2.96 1.80
C LEU A 26 3.43 -1.75 2.73
N ASP A 27 4.41 -0.88 2.45
CA ASP A 27 4.62 0.36 3.21
C ASP A 27 3.43 1.31 3.05
N GLU A 28 2.92 1.48 1.81
CA GLU A 28 1.72 2.26 1.56
C GLU A 28 0.49 1.67 2.25
N LEU A 29 0.33 0.35 2.24
CA LEU A 29 -0.79 -0.32 2.92
C LEU A 29 -0.75 -0.04 4.44
N ARG A 30 0.43 -0.14 5.05
CA ARG A 30 0.65 0.16 6.47
C ARG A 30 0.34 1.62 6.79
N GLU A 31 0.77 2.53 5.92
CA GLU A 31 0.51 3.96 6.10
C GLU A 31 -0.98 4.29 5.97
N VAL A 32 -1.67 3.72 4.99
CA VAL A 32 -3.13 3.89 4.84
C VAL A 32 -3.86 3.34 6.07
N SER A 33 -3.47 2.17 6.60
CA SER A 33 -4.04 1.65 7.85
C SER A 33 -3.78 2.57 9.05
N ARG A 34 -2.59 3.17 9.15
CA ARG A 34 -2.27 4.16 10.19
C ARG A 34 -3.15 5.40 10.06
N GLN A 35 -3.34 5.91 8.84
CA GLN A 35 -4.19 7.06 8.56
C GLN A 35 -5.65 6.79 8.90
N MET A 36 -6.17 5.59 8.57
CA MET A 36 -7.52 5.18 8.96
C MET A 36 -7.69 5.19 10.49
N ALA A 37 -6.74 4.61 11.23
CA ALA A 37 -6.77 4.62 12.70
C ALA A 37 -6.69 6.03 13.30
N CYS A 38 -5.98 6.96 12.65
CA CYS A 38 -5.93 8.36 13.09
C CYS A 38 -7.26 9.08 12.78
N ASN A 39 -7.81 8.88 11.58
CA ASN A 39 -9.08 9.45 11.17
C ASN A 39 -10.23 8.97 12.07
N ASP A 40 -10.28 7.68 12.43
CA ASP A 40 -11.29 7.17 13.36
C ASP A 40 -11.18 7.81 14.75
N LYS A 41 -9.96 8.08 15.24
CA LYS A 41 -9.76 8.80 16.51
C LYS A 41 -10.21 10.25 16.42
N TRP A 42 -9.91 10.94 15.32
CA TRP A 42 -10.37 12.31 15.10
C TRP A 42 -11.88 12.39 15.02
N PHE A 43 -12.51 11.50 14.25
CA PHE A 43 -13.97 11.41 14.16
C PHE A 43 -14.64 11.23 15.53
N GLN A 44 -14.02 10.49 16.45
CA GLN A 44 -14.55 10.30 17.81
C GLN A 44 -14.45 11.54 18.71
N MET A 45 -13.48 12.42 18.46
CA MET A 45 -13.25 13.62 19.27
C MET A 45 -13.90 14.87 18.68
N GLU A 46 -14.25 14.83 17.39
CA GLU A 46 -14.78 15.97 16.66
C GLU A 46 -16.26 16.22 17.01
N CYS A 47 -16.61 17.49 17.17
CA CYS A 47 -17.97 17.93 17.49
C CYS A 47 -18.53 18.89 16.43
N ASP A 48 -17.67 19.42 15.55
CA ASP A 48 -18.09 20.27 14.45
C ASP A 48 -18.65 19.43 13.28
N ALA A 49 -19.83 19.80 12.80
CA ALA A 49 -20.53 19.01 11.78
C ALA A 49 -19.80 18.98 10.43
N ASP A 50 -19.17 20.08 10.02
CA ASP A 50 -18.45 20.16 8.75
C ASP A 50 -17.16 19.34 8.82
N LEU A 51 -16.48 19.35 9.98
CA LEU A 51 -15.28 18.53 10.22
C LEU A 51 -15.60 17.04 10.36
N ILE A 52 -16.77 16.69 10.92
CA ILE A 52 -17.28 15.31 10.94
C ILE A 52 -17.51 14.81 9.51
N ASP A 53 -18.17 15.60 8.65
CA ASP A 53 -18.38 15.24 7.25
C ASP A 53 -17.05 15.11 6.49
N ALA A 54 -16.11 16.02 6.72
CA ALA A 54 -14.75 15.91 6.17
C ALA A 54 -14.08 14.59 6.60
N CYS A 55 -14.22 14.19 7.87
CA CYS A 55 -13.69 12.92 8.36
C CYS A 55 -14.35 11.71 7.66
N VAL A 56 -15.66 11.75 7.42
CA VAL A 56 -16.39 10.68 6.70
C VAL A 56 -15.88 10.55 5.27
N HIS A 57 -15.74 11.67 4.55
CA HIS A 57 -15.19 11.69 3.19
C HIS A 57 -13.77 11.12 3.14
N GLN A 58 -12.92 11.56 4.06
CA GLN A 58 -11.55 11.06 4.16
C GLN A 58 -11.52 9.56 4.45
N ARG A 59 -12.42 9.04 5.30
CA ARG A 59 -12.51 7.61 5.58
C ARG A 59 -12.88 6.79 4.35
N ILE A 60 -13.84 7.28 3.55
CA ILE A 60 -14.25 6.63 2.29
C ILE A 60 -13.07 6.59 1.30
N GLU A 61 -12.34 7.69 1.18
CA GLU A 61 -11.14 7.78 0.33
C GLU A 61 -10.07 6.78 0.77
N LEU A 62 -9.74 6.75 2.06
CA LEU A 62 -8.75 5.83 2.62
C LEU A 62 -9.16 4.37 2.40
N MET A 63 -10.44 4.03 2.57
CA MET A 63 -10.96 2.69 2.28
C MET A 63 -10.88 2.32 0.79
N ALA A 64 -11.14 3.27 -0.11
CA ALA A 64 -11.01 3.04 -1.55
C ALA A 64 -9.54 2.79 -1.92
N ARG A 65 -8.62 3.62 -1.39
CA ARG A 65 -7.18 3.46 -1.58
C ARG A 65 -6.67 2.13 -1.01
N TYR A 66 -7.10 1.75 0.19
CA TYR A 66 -6.75 0.48 0.80
C TYR A 66 -7.18 -0.71 -0.07
N ARG A 67 -8.42 -0.71 -0.58
CA ARG A 67 -8.93 -1.76 -1.48
C ARG A 67 -8.12 -1.83 -2.77
N HIS A 68 -7.80 -0.69 -3.37
CA HIS A 68 -6.98 -0.63 -4.58
C HIS A 68 -5.57 -1.20 -4.34
N LEU A 69 -4.91 -0.81 -3.25
CA LEU A 69 -3.60 -1.35 -2.87
C LEU A 69 -3.64 -2.86 -2.60
N LEU A 70 -4.72 -3.35 -1.97
CA LEU A 70 -4.90 -4.76 -1.69
C LEU A 70 -5.13 -5.57 -2.97
N GLN A 71 -5.82 -5.00 -3.95
CA GLN A 71 -5.95 -5.58 -5.28
C GLN A 71 -4.62 -5.60 -6.02
N ALA A 72 -3.87 -4.49 -6.02
CA ALA A 72 -2.54 -4.40 -6.62
C ALA A 72 -1.56 -5.41 -5.99
N ALA A 73 -1.62 -5.58 -4.67
CA ALA A 73 -0.83 -6.58 -3.95
C ALA A 73 -1.17 -8.01 -4.40
N ARG A 74 -2.46 -8.32 -4.57
CA ARG A 74 -2.94 -9.63 -5.07
C ARG A 74 -2.47 -9.89 -6.50
N GLU A 75 -2.61 -8.92 -7.40
CA GLU A 75 -2.18 -9.03 -8.80
C GLU A 75 -0.67 -9.26 -8.93
N GLN A 76 0.12 -8.70 -8.01
CA GLN A 76 1.57 -8.86 -7.98
C GLN A 76 2.04 -10.12 -7.26
N GLY A 77 1.14 -10.87 -6.61
CA GLY A 77 1.47 -12.05 -5.81
C GLY A 77 2.18 -11.71 -4.50
N VAL A 78 2.04 -10.47 -4.02
CA VAL A 78 2.64 -9.99 -2.77
C VAL A 78 1.88 -10.65 -1.61
N SER A 79 2.51 -11.65 -1.00
CA SER A 79 2.02 -12.25 0.25
C SER A 79 2.92 -11.80 1.39
N ALA A 80 2.40 -10.93 2.25
CA ALA A 80 3.04 -10.66 3.53
C ALA A 80 2.76 -11.88 4.43
N SER A 81 3.78 -12.70 4.69
CA SER A 81 3.67 -13.72 5.71
C SER A 81 3.37 -13.04 7.05
N PRO A 82 2.30 -13.44 7.77
CA PRO A 82 1.92 -12.81 9.05
C PRO A 82 2.99 -12.90 10.14
N PHE A 83 4.07 -13.66 9.90
CA PHE A 83 5.18 -13.89 10.82
C PHE A 83 6.56 -13.51 10.27
N SER A 84 6.63 -12.76 9.16
CA SER A 84 7.91 -12.23 8.68
C SER A 84 8.43 -11.17 9.66
N LYS A 85 9.46 -11.53 10.43
CA LYS A 85 10.16 -10.67 11.40
C LYS A 85 10.82 -9.47 10.74
#